data_AF-A0A7S1RAH8-F1
#
_entry.id   AF-A0A7S1RAH8-F1
#
_cell.length_a   1.000
_cell.length_b   1.000
_cell.length_c   1.000
_cell.angle_alpha   90.00
_cell.angle_beta   90.00
_cell.angle_gamma   90.00
#
_symmetry.space_group_name_H-M   'P 1'
#
loop_
_entity.id
_entity.type
_entity.pdbx_description
1 polymer ?
#
loop_
_entity_poly.entity_id
_entity_poly.type
_entity_poly.pdbx_seq_one_letter_code
_entity_poly.pdbx_strand_id
1 'polypeptide(L)'
;RKVLMIMKKDLEHARLQSQFKTQIEDKFAKEHRRYMLTQHLRHIKRELNLERDDKQSVIAGFKEAIGKLVNVPEEASKAMDTELSRLGSLSQESPEFNVSRTYLEWMTALPWGVTTEENKDISRAETILNEDHYSLEDVKELILEHMAVGILKGSVQG
;
A
#
# COMPACT_ATOMS: atom_id res chain seq x y z
N ARG A 1 -49.05 59.33 -13.89
CA ARG A 1 -49.04 57.90 -14.30
C ARG A 1 -47.65 57.26 -14.32
N LYS A 2 -46.55 57.93 -14.73
CA LYS A 2 -45.18 57.35 -14.74
C LYS A 2 -44.61 56.96 -13.36
N VAL A 3 -44.88 57.75 -12.31
CA VAL A 3 -44.35 57.51 -10.94
C VAL A 3 -44.85 56.19 -10.34
N LEU A 4 -46.11 55.83 -10.58
CA LEU A 4 -46.72 54.58 -10.12
C LEU A 4 -46.06 53.34 -10.74
N MET A 5 -45.58 53.46 -11.99
CA MET A 5 -44.92 52.38 -12.71
C MET A 5 -43.49 52.16 -12.20
N ILE A 6 -42.77 53.24 -11.90
CA ILE A 6 -41.42 53.19 -11.32
C ILE A 6 -41.47 52.60 -9.91
N MET A 7 -42.38 53.06 -9.07
CA MET A 7 -42.60 52.51 -7.73
C MET A 7 -42.97 51.01 -7.75
N LYS A 8 -43.78 50.57 -8.72
CA LYS A 8 -44.10 49.13 -8.87
C LYS A 8 -42.87 48.31 -9.26
N LYS A 9 -42.03 48.83 -10.15
CA LYS A 9 -40.79 48.19 -10.58
C LYS A 9 -39.77 48.11 -9.43
N ASP A 10 -39.64 49.17 -8.64
CA ASP A 10 -38.75 49.18 -7.47
C ASP A 10 -39.22 48.20 -6.38
N LEU A 11 -40.54 48.06 -6.21
CA LEU A 11 -41.11 47.09 -5.29
C LEU A 11 -40.87 45.64 -5.75
N GLU A 12 -40.97 45.36 -7.06
CA GLU A 12 -40.60 44.05 -7.61
C GLU A 12 -39.10 43.77 -7.47
N HIS A 13 -38.23 44.76 -7.71
CA HIS A 13 -36.80 44.63 -7.46
C HIS A 13 -36.47 44.36 -5.98
N ALA A 14 -37.12 45.08 -5.06
CA ALA A 14 -36.95 44.85 -3.62
C ALA A 14 -37.41 43.46 -3.18
N ARG A 15 -38.52 42.95 -3.74
CA ARG A 15 -39.00 41.58 -3.48
C ARG A 15 -38.02 40.53 -4.00
N LEU A 16 -37.50 40.71 -5.21
CA LEU A 16 -36.50 39.80 -5.79
C LEU A 16 -35.19 39.81 -4.98
N GLN A 17 -34.70 40.97 -4.57
CA GLN A 17 -33.52 41.07 -3.71
C GLN A 17 -33.73 40.40 -2.36
N SER A 18 -34.91 40.56 -1.75
CA SER A 18 -35.26 39.89 -0.49
C SER A 18 -35.26 38.37 -0.65
N GLN A 19 -35.92 37.84 -1.69
CA GLN A 19 -35.93 36.40 -1.97
C GLN A 19 -34.53 35.85 -2.25
N PHE A 20 -33.71 36.58 -3.00
CA PHE A 20 -32.34 36.19 -3.30
C PHE A 20 -31.46 36.16 -2.05
N LYS A 21 -31.62 37.15 -1.16
CA LYS A 21 -30.94 37.21 0.13
C LYS A 21 -31.30 36.00 1.01
N THR A 22 -32.58 35.67 1.15
CA THR A 22 -33.02 34.51 1.94
C THR A 22 -32.49 33.20 1.39
N GLN A 23 -32.49 33.01 0.06
CA GLN A 23 -31.92 31.80 -0.56
C GLN A 23 -30.41 31.66 -0.36
N ILE A 24 -29.66 32.78 -0.38
CA ILE A 24 -28.23 32.79 -0.09
C ILE A 24 -27.97 32.47 1.37
N GLU A 25 -28.72 33.08 2.29
CA GLU A 25 -28.61 32.83 3.73
C GLU A 25 -28.88 31.36 4.07
N ASP A 26 -29.90 30.74 3.46
CA ASP A 26 -30.22 29.33 3.66
C ASP A 26 -29.11 28.39 3.16
N LYS A 27 -28.54 28.68 1.98
CA LYS A 27 -27.42 27.90 1.43
C LYS A 27 -26.15 28.06 2.29
N PHE A 28 -25.86 29.28 2.70
CA PHE A 28 -24.70 29.59 3.54
C PHE A 28 -24.84 28.94 4.92
N ALA A 29 -26.03 28.97 5.52
CA ALA A 29 -26.29 28.32 6.80
C ALA A 29 -26.10 26.79 6.73
N LYS A 30 -26.53 26.15 5.63
CA LYS A 30 -26.31 24.70 5.42
C LYS A 30 -24.84 24.36 5.25
N GLU A 31 -24.11 25.10 4.41
CA GLU A 31 -22.66 24.88 4.21
C GLU A 31 -21.87 25.16 5.48
N HIS A 32 -22.19 26.23 6.21
CA HIS A 32 -21.53 26.57 7.47
C HIS A 32 -21.80 25.51 8.54
N ARG A 33 -23.04 25.02 8.66
CA ARG A 33 -23.39 23.92 9.57
C ARG A 33 -22.63 22.65 9.21
N ARG A 34 -22.54 22.31 7.92
CA ARG A 34 -21.78 21.15 7.44
C ARG A 34 -20.29 21.30 7.77
N TYR A 35 -19.71 22.46 7.51
CA TYR A 35 -18.32 22.78 7.84
C TYR A 35 -18.05 22.64 9.34
N MET A 36 -18.90 23.21 10.19
CA MET A 36 -18.78 23.11 11.65
C MET A 36 -18.87 21.66 12.11
N LEU A 37 -19.86 20.89 11.63
CA LEU A 37 -19.99 19.47 11.95
C LEU A 37 -18.75 18.68 11.54
N THR A 38 -18.16 18.96 10.36
CA THR A 38 -16.91 18.32 9.92
C THR A 38 -15.72 18.70 10.81
N GLN A 39 -15.60 19.96 11.24
CA GLN A 39 -14.54 20.38 12.16
C GLN A 39 -14.69 19.74 13.55
N HIS A 40 -15.91 19.68 14.07
CA HIS A 40 -16.20 18.97 15.32
C HIS A 40 -15.90 17.46 15.20
N LEU A 41 -16.26 16.82 14.07
CA LEU A 41 -15.89 15.44 13.81
C LEU A 41 -14.37 15.23 13.79
N ARG A 42 -13.61 16.14 13.17
CA ARG A 42 -12.13 16.09 13.22
C ARG A 42 -11.58 16.29 14.62
N HIS A 43 -12.22 17.13 15.43
CA HIS A 43 -11.78 17.38 16.80
C HIS A 43 -12.09 16.18 17.72
N ILE A 44 -13.29 15.59 17.59
CA ILE A 44 -13.67 14.36 18.30
C ILE A 44 -12.74 13.19 17.91
N LYS A 45 -12.42 13.03 16.61
CA LYS A 45 -11.46 12.02 16.14
C LYS A 45 -10.05 12.21 16.76
N ARG A 46 -9.63 13.47 16.96
CA ARG A 46 -8.38 13.83 17.66
C ARG A 46 -8.41 13.44 19.13
N GLU A 47 -9.46 13.84 19.84
CA GLU A 47 -9.59 13.53 21.27
C GLU A 47 -9.71 12.04 21.56
N LEU A 48 -10.31 11.26 20.65
CA LEU A 48 -10.45 9.82 20.77
C LEU A 48 -9.15 9.04 20.45
N ASN A 49 -8.02 9.71 20.15
CA ASN A 49 -6.78 9.06 19.71
C ASN A 49 -6.95 8.11 18.50
N LEU A 50 -8.02 8.28 17.72
CA LEU A 50 -8.26 7.57 16.46
C LEU A 50 -7.48 8.19 15.29
N GLU A 51 -6.63 9.19 15.57
CA GLU A 51 -5.75 9.86 14.60
C GLU A 51 -4.44 9.11 14.29
N ARG A 52 -4.31 7.84 14.68
CA ARG A 52 -3.57 6.94 13.79
C ARG A 52 -4.53 6.58 12.68
N ASP A 53 -4.63 7.48 11.71
CA ASP A 53 -5.17 7.24 10.38
C ASP A 53 -4.67 5.85 9.96
N ASP A 54 -5.52 4.82 9.97
CA ASP A 54 -5.09 3.41 9.85
C ASP A 54 -4.16 3.24 8.65
N LYS A 55 -4.45 3.99 7.58
CA LYS A 55 -3.63 4.14 6.39
C LYS A 55 -2.20 4.65 6.67
N GLN A 56 -2.03 5.70 7.47
CA GLN A 56 -0.70 6.19 7.85
C GLN A 56 0.05 5.18 8.72
N SER A 57 -0.64 4.47 9.60
CA SER A 57 -0.02 3.40 10.39
C SER A 57 0.47 2.26 9.50
N VAL A 58 -0.31 1.87 8.50
CA VAL A 58 0.06 0.83 7.52
C VAL A 58 1.25 1.30 6.67
N ILE A 59 1.24 2.53 6.17
CA ILE A 59 2.34 3.09 5.38
C ILE A 59 3.63 3.17 6.21
N ALA A 60 3.54 3.60 7.47
CA ALA A 60 4.69 3.65 8.36
C ALA A 60 5.26 2.25 8.62
N GLY A 61 4.40 1.24 8.81
CA GLY A 61 4.80 -0.16 8.97
C GLY A 61 5.56 -0.69 7.75
N PHE A 62 5.07 -0.43 6.53
CA PHE A 62 5.80 -0.82 5.32
C PHE A 62 7.11 -0.07 5.15
N LYS A 63 7.16 1.21 5.48
CA LYS A 63 8.40 1.99 5.42
C LYS A 63 9.46 1.46 6.38
N GLU A 64 9.06 1.05 7.58
CA GLU A 64 9.95 0.40 8.54
C GLU A 64 10.39 -0.98 8.05
N ALA A 65 9.48 -1.78 7.50
CA ALA A 65 9.79 -3.09 6.94
C ALA A 65 10.79 -3.01 5.79
N ILE A 66 10.58 -2.10 4.84
CA ILE A 66 11.51 -1.84 3.72
C ILE A 66 12.86 -1.38 4.25
N GLY A 67 12.89 -0.51 5.27
CA GLY A 67 14.13 -0.06 5.90
C GLY A 67 14.93 -1.16 6.61
N LYS A 68 14.29 -2.28 6.99
CA LYS A 68 14.95 -3.45 7.58
C LYS A 68 15.50 -4.43 6.53
N LEU A 69 15.06 -4.33 5.27
CA LEU A 69 15.52 -5.24 4.23
C LEU A 69 16.99 -4.99 3.91
N VAL A 70 17.76 -6.07 3.82
CA VAL A 70 19.20 -6.03 3.56
C VAL A 70 19.44 -6.36 2.09
N ASN A 71 20.30 -5.57 1.43
CA ASN A 71 20.79 -5.88 0.06
C ASN A 71 19.68 -6.05 -1.01
N VAL A 72 18.67 -5.18 -0.98
CA VAL A 72 17.60 -5.13 -1.99
C VAL A 72 18.15 -4.53 -3.30
N PRO A 73 17.94 -5.16 -4.46
CA PRO A 73 18.30 -4.59 -5.75
C PRO A 73 17.66 -3.22 -5.98
N GLU A 74 18.37 -2.30 -6.65
CA GLU A 74 17.90 -0.93 -6.85
C GLU A 74 16.55 -0.87 -7.59
N GLU A 75 16.34 -1.77 -8.55
CA GLU A 75 15.08 -1.89 -9.30
C GLU A 75 13.90 -2.26 -8.39
N ALA A 76 14.11 -3.23 -7.48
CA ALA A 76 13.09 -3.66 -6.52
C ALA A 76 12.78 -2.56 -5.50
N SER A 77 13.80 -1.84 -5.03
CA SER A 77 13.63 -0.70 -4.13
C SER A 77 12.79 0.42 -4.76
N LYS A 78 13.11 0.81 -6.00
CA LYS A 78 12.32 1.81 -6.76
C LYS A 78 10.87 1.37 -6.99
N ALA A 79 10.65 0.09 -7.27
CA ALA A 79 9.30 -0.45 -7.43
C ALA A 79 8.50 -0.39 -6.11
N MET A 80 9.12 -0.77 -4.99
CA MET A 80 8.49 -0.67 -3.66
C MET A 80 8.16 0.78 -3.28
N ASP A 81 9.07 1.74 -3.53
CA ASP A 81 8.84 3.16 -3.25
C ASP A 81 7.70 3.74 -4.11
N THR A 82 7.63 3.34 -5.37
CA THR A 82 6.56 3.74 -6.29
C THR A 82 5.20 3.25 -5.79
N GLU A 83 5.11 1.99 -5.37
CA GLU A 83 3.87 1.43 -4.83
C GLU A 83 3.51 1.96 -3.46
N LEU A 84 4.50 2.34 -2.64
CA LEU A 84 4.26 2.98 -1.35
C LEU A 84 3.68 4.40 -1.54
N SER A 85 4.17 5.14 -2.54
CA SER A 85 3.60 6.43 -2.94
C SER A 85 2.16 6.29 -3.47
N ARG A 86 1.92 5.26 -4.29
CA ARG A 86 0.58 4.92 -4.80
C ARG A 86 -0.39 4.57 -3.67
N LEU A 87 0.04 3.74 -2.71
CA LEU A 87 -0.73 3.36 -1.52
C LEU A 87 -1.12 4.60 -0.69
N GLY A 88 -0.21 5.58 -0.59
CA GLY A 88 -0.45 6.86 0.07
C GLY A 88 -1.51 7.74 -0.60
N SER A 89 -1.69 7.60 -1.91
CA SER A 89 -2.66 8.40 -2.69
C SER A 89 -4.04 7.75 -2.79
N LEU A 90 -4.12 6.41 -2.73
CA LEU A 90 -5.37 5.65 -2.89
C LEU A 90 -6.29 5.72 -1.66
N SER A 91 -7.60 5.66 -1.86
CA SER A 91 -8.56 5.51 -0.76
C SER A 91 -8.51 4.07 -0.22
N GLN A 92 -8.63 3.89 1.09
CA GLN A 92 -8.62 2.57 1.74
C GLN A 92 -9.80 1.69 1.30
N GLU A 93 -10.88 2.29 0.81
CA GLU A 93 -12.07 1.58 0.30
C GLU A 93 -11.90 1.04 -1.13
N SER A 94 -10.83 1.43 -1.83
CA SER A 94 -10.61 1.04 -3.22
C SER A 94 -9.99 -0.37 -3.30
N PRO A 95 -10.43 -1.22 -4.24
CA PRO A 95 -9.84 -2.54 -4.44
C PRO A 95 -8.35 -2.47 -4.81
N GLU A 96 -7.92 -1.40 -5.49
CA GLU A 96 -6.53 -1.14 -5.83
C GLU A 96 -5.65 -0.95 -4.57
N PHE A 97 -6.20 -0.42 -3.47
CA PHE A 97 -5.48 -0.30 -2.21
C PHE A 97 -5.08 -1.67 -1.66
N ASN A 98 -6.00 -2.64 -1.70
CA ASN A 98 -5.71 -4.01 -1.26
C ASN A 98 -4.69 -4.71 -2.16
N VAL A 99 -4.73 -4.46 -3.48
CA VAL A 99 -3.76 -5.02 -4.43
C VAL A 99 -2.36 -4.47 -4.18
N SER A 100 -2.19 -3.14 -4.09
CA SER A 100 -0.90 -2.52 -3.80
C SER A 100 -0.37 -2.92 -2.42
N ARG A 101 -1.25 -3.04 -1.42
CA ARG A 101 -0.89 -3.55 -0.10
C ARG A 101 -0.34 -4.98 -0.19
N THR A 102 -1.09 -5.89 -0.83
CA THR A 102 -0.68 -7.28 -0.97
C THR A 102 0.66 -7.37 -1.72
N TYR A 103 0.85 -6.58 -2.78
CA TYR A 103 2.12 -6.56 -3.49
C TYR A 103 3.30 -6.14 -2.58
N LEU A 104 3.14 -5.09 -1.77
CA LEU A 104 4.15 -4.66 -0.81
C LEU A 104 4.39 -5.71 0.29
N GLU A 105 3.37 -6.44 0.73
CA GLU A 105 3.52 -7.56 1.67
C GLU A 105 4.38 -8.67 1.09
N TRP A 106 4.16 -9.04 -0.17
CA TRP A 106 4.98 -10.06 -0.84
C TRP A 106 6.43 -9.58 -1.03
N MET A 107 6.60 -8.34 -1.47
CA MET A 107 7.94 -7.76 -1.67
C MET A 107 8.72 -7.66 -0.37
N THR A 108 8.06 -7.38 0.76
CA THR A 108 8.72 -7.29 2.07
C THR A 108 8.93 -8.65 2.74
N ALA A 109 8.16 -9.68 2.38
CA ALA A 109 8.33 -11.04 2.90
C ALA A 109 9.50 -11.81 2.26
N LEU A 110 9.98 -11.38 1.09
CA LEU A 110 11.07 -12.05 0.40
C LEU A 110 12.41 -11.83 1.13
N PRO A 111 13.23 -12.89 1.31
CA PRO A 111 14.51 -12.81 1.99
C PRO A 111 15.59 -12.23 1.07
N TRP A 112 15.48 -10.94 0.77
CA TRP A 112 16.45 -10.23 -0.08
C TRP A 112 17.86 -10.35 0.48
N GLY A 113 18.80 -10.76 -0.37
CA GLY A 113 20.22 -10.87 0.00
C GLY A 113 20.55 -11.91 1.07
N VAL A 114 19.59 -12.69 1.55
CA VAL A 114 19.83 -13.78 2.50
C VAL A 114 20.00 -15.06 1.69
N THR A 115 21.24 -15.52 1.62
CA THR A 115 21.60 -16.79 1.01
C THR A 115 22.17 -17.72 2.08
N THR A 116 21.79 -18.99 2.05
CA THR A 116 22.45 -20.02 2.86
C THR A 116 23.79 -20.39 2.25
N GLU A 117 24.75 -20.75 3.10
CA GLU A 117 25.99 -21.34 2.61
C GLU A 117 25.70 -22.70 1.94
N GLU A 118 26.15 -22.85 0.70
CA GLU A 118 26.05 -24.13 -0.01
C GLU A 118 27.10 -25.11 0.51
N ASN A 119 26.67 -26.31 0.90
CA ASN A 119 27.58 -27.40 1.23
C ASN A 119 27.89 -28.22 -0.03
N LYS A 120 29.18 -28.29 -0.40
CA LYS A 120 29.67 -28.93 -1.64
C LYS A 120 30.32 -30.29 -1.39
N ASP A 121 30.07 -30.91 -0.24
CA ASP A 121 30.64 -32.20 0.13
C ASP A 121 29.83 -33.38 -0.45
N ILE A 122 30.36 -33.99 -1.51
CA ILE A 122 29.76 -35.13 -2.20
C ILE A 122 29.80 -36.40 -1.32
N SER A 123 30.90 -36.63 -0.58
CA SER A 123 31.04 -37.82 0.27
C SER A 123 30.01 -37.80 1.41
N ARG A 124 29.76 -36.61 1.96
CA ARG A 124 28.68 -36.42 2.94
C ARG A 124 27.31 -36.66 2.32
N ALA A 125 27.07 -36.20 1.09
CA ALA A 125 25.81 -36.43 0.39
C ALA A 125 25.55 -37.93 0.13
N GLU A 126 26.57 -38.68 -0.30
CA GLU A 126 26.49 -40.13 -0.50
C GLU A 126 26.13 -40.87 0.80
N THR A 127 26.75 -40.49 1.92
CA THR A 127 26.48 -41.08 3.23
C THR A 127 25.01 -40.87 3.63
N ILE A 128 24.50 -39.64 3.52
CA ILE A 128 23.11 -39.30 3.86
C ILE A 128 22.12 -40.03 2.94
N LEU A 129 22.42 -40.10 1.64
CA LEU A 129 21.56 -40.82 0.68
C LEU A 129 21.47 -42.32 0.99
N ASN A 130 22.56 -42.92 1.45
CA ASN A 130 22.61 -44.33 1.83
C ASN A 130 21.97 -44.61 3.20
N GLU A 131 22.01 -43.65 4.13
CA GLU A 131 21.32 -43.74 5.43
C GLU A 131 19.80 -43.60 5.29
N ASP A 132 19.34 -42.61 4.51
CA ASP A 132 17.91 -42.30 4.38
C ASP A 132 17.17 -43.23 3.41
N HIS A 133 17.89 -43.90 2.50
CA HIS A 133 17.30 -44.74 1.46
C HIS A 133 18.06 -46.08 1.28
N TYR A 134 17.35 -47.20 1.45
CA TYR A 134 17.94 -48.56 1.43
C TYR A 134 18.13 -49.15 0.01
N SER A 135 17.67 -48.48 -1.04
CA SER A 135 17.75 -48.91 -2.44
C SER A 135 17.88 -47.68 -3.37
N LEU A 136 17.85 -47.88 -4.69
CA LEU A 136 17.97 -46.85 -5.73
C LEU A 136 19.41 -46.45 -6.08
N GLU A 137 20.33 -47.42 -6.21
CA GLU A 137 21.71 -47.17 -6.67
C GLU A 137 21.75 -46.26 -7.93
N ASP A 138 21.01 -46.62 -8.98
CA ASP A 138 21.01 -45.86 -10.24
C ASP A 138 20.57 -44.38 -10.08
N VAL A 139 19.64 -44.11 -9.15
CA VAL A 139 19.13 -42.74 -8.91
C VAL A 139 20.09 -41.96 -8.01
N LYS A 140 20.68 -42.62 -7.01
CA LYS A 140 21.69 -42.01 -6.14
C LYS A 140 22.92 -41.60 -6.93
N GLU A 141 23.39 -42.46 -7.84
CA GLU A 141 24.51 -42.16 -8.73
C GLU A 141 24.20 -40.94 -9.60
N LEU A 142 22.98 -40.84 -10.16
CA LEU A 142 22.55 -39.68 -10.95
C LEU A 142 22.51 -38.36 -10.12
N ILE A 143 22.03 -38.41 -8.88
CA ILE A 143 22.01 -37.24 -7.98
C ILE A 143 23.45 -36.79 -7.69
N LEU A 144 24.35 -37.73 -7.37
CA LEU A 144 25.75 -37.45 -7.10
C LEU A 144 26.47 -36.89 -8.34
N GLU A 145 26.20 -37.44 -9.53
CA GLU A 145 26.70 -36.90 -10.79
C GLU A 145 26.21 -35.47 -11.03
N HIS A 146 24.92 -35.19 -10.81
CA HIS A 146 24.36 -33.84 -10.97
C HIS A 146 24.99 -32.84 -10.00
N MET A 147 25.18 -33.25 -8.73
CA MET A 147 25.90 -32.45 -7.74
C MET A 147 27.36 -32.21 -8.14
N ALA A 148 28.06 -33.23 -8.65
CA ALA A 148 29.44 -33.11 -9.10
C ALA A 148 29.58 -32.12 -10.28
N VAL A 149 28.66 -32.18 -11.25
CA VAL A 149 28.60 -31.24 -12.38
C VAL A 149 28.29 -29.82 -11.90
N GLY A 150 27.37 -29.67 -10.94
CA GLY A 150 27.04 -28.37 -10.33
C GLY A 150 28.23 -27.75 -9.58
N ILE A 151 29.00 -28.56 -8.85
CA ILE A 151 30.23 -28.13 -8.16
C ILE A 151 31.29 -27.70 -9.18
N LEU A 152 31.50 -28.48 -10.24
CA LEU A 152 32.46 -28.18 -11.30
C LEU A 152 32.14 -26.89 -12.07
N LYS A 153 30.85 -26.64 -12.35
CA LYS A 153 30.40 -25.41 -13.04
C LYS A 153 30.36 -24.18 -12.14
N GLY A 154 30.43 -24.35 -10.82
CA GLY A 154 30.37 -23.27 -9.85
C GLY A 154 28.98 -22.63 -9.66
N SER A 155 27.96 -23.16 -10.35
CA SER A 155 26.55 -22.77 -10.24
C SER A 155 25.69 -23.97 -10.61
N VAL A 156 24.69 -24.28 -9.77
CA VAL A 156 23.66 -25.29 -10.06
C VAL A 156 22.51 -24.62 -10.82
N GLN A 157 22.81 -23.96 -11.94
CA GLN A 157 21.77 -23.53 -12.89
C GLN A 157 21.71 -24.55 -14.03
N GLY A 158 20.53 -25.16 -14.16
CA GLY A 158 20.12 -25.88 -15.36
C GLY A 158 19.88 -24.93 -16.54
#